data_AF-W9H808-F1
#
_entry.id   AF-W9H808-F1
#
_cell.length_a   1.000
_cell.length_b   1.000
_cell.length_c   1.000
_cell.angle_alpha   90.00
_cell.angle_beta   90.00
_cell.angle_gamma   90.00
#
_symmetry.space_group_name_H-M   'P 1'
#
loop_
_entity.id
_entity.type
_entity.pdbx_description
1 polymer ?
#
loop_
_entity_poly.entity_id
_entity_poly.type
_entity_poly.pdbx_seq_one_letter_code
_entity_poly.pdbx_strand_id
1 'polypeptide(L)' 'MADEAVSGYLDHERWKAEHIREALREADAGDFASDDEVEATFNRYGNAANPHP' A
#
# COMPACT_ATOMS: atom_id res chain seq x y z
N MET A 1 12.57 25.69 11.53
CA MET A 1 11.91 24.71 12.42
C MET A 1 10.40 24.66 12.19
N ALA A 2 9.62 25.71 12.53
CA ALA A 2 8.16 25.68 12.31
C ALA A 2 7.77 25.59 10.81
N ASP A 3 8.38 26.41 9.95
CA ASP A 3 8.07 26.40 8.52
C ASP A 3 8.49 25.09 7.82
N GLU A 4 9.58 24.48 8.28
CA GLU A 4 10.07 23.19 7.78
C GLU A 4 9.17 22.03 8.21
N ALA A 5 8.70 22.02 9.46
CA ALA A 5 7.74 21.04 9.95
C ALA A 5 6.39 21.15 9.23
N VAL A 6 5.91 22.37 8.97
CA VAL A 6 4.67 22.60 8.21
C VAL A 6 4.83 22.14 6.76
N SER A 7 5.97 22.43 6.13
CA SER A 7 6.24 22.00 4.75
C SER A 7 6.29 20.48 4.64
N GLY A 8 7.01 19.81 5.53
CA GLY A 8 7.08 18.35 5.55
C GLY A 8 5.73 17.68 5.81
N TYR A 9 4.89 18.27 6.68
CA TYR A 9 3.52 17.81 6.88
C TYR A 9 2.69 17.92 5.58
N LEU A 10 2.73 19.09 4.93
CA LEU A 10 1.97 19.31 3.69
C LEU A 10 2.42 18.37 2.55
N ASP A 11 3.71 18.10 2.43
CA ASP A 11 4.23 17.17 1.42
C ASP A 11 3.79 15.73 1.68
N HIS A 12 3.81 15.31 2.95
CA HIS A 12 3.29 14.00 3.34
C HIS A 12 1.78 13.88 3.08
N GLU A 13 0.98 14.91 3.41
CA GLU A 13 -0.46 14.91 3.14
C GLU A 13 -0.78 14.86 1.64
N ARG A 14 -0.01 15.57 0.82
CA ARG A 14 -0.15 15.50 -0.66
C ARG A 14 0.16 14.09 -1.17
N TRP A 15 1.30 13.53 -0.76
CA TRP A 15 1.71 12.18 -1.14
C TRP A 15 0.62 11.15 -0.78
N LYS A 16 0.06 11.21 0.44
CA LYS A 16 -1.04 10.33 0.85
C LYS A 16 -2.28 10.50 -0.02
N ALA A 17 -2.70 11.74 -0.27
CA ALA A 17 -3.89 12.01 -1.07
C ALA A 17 -3.75 11.50 -2.50
N GLU A 18 -2.56 11.60 -3.09
CA GLU A 18 -2.24 11.05 -4.40
C GLU A 18 -2.30 9.52 -4.39
N HIS A 19 -1.71 8.86 -3.40
CA HIS A 19 -1.68 7.40 -3.29
C HIS A 19 -3.08 6.82 -3.05
N ILE A 20 -3.89 7.45 -2.20
CA ILE A 20 -5.29 7.01 -1.99
C ILE A 20 -6.07 7.09 -3.31
N ARG A 21 -5.89 8.16 -4.08
CA ARG A 21 -6.58 8.31 -5.36
C ARG A 21 -6.12 7.28 -6.40
N GLU A 22 -4.84 6.93 -6.42
CA GLU A 22 -4.34 5.86 -7.30
C GLU A 22 -4.86 4.49 -6.88
N ALA A 23 -4.76 4.13 -5.61
CA ALA A 23 -5.27 2.85 -5.10
C ALA A 23 -6.78 2.68 -5.36
N LEU A 24 -7.56 3.77 -5.28
CA LEU A 24 -8.98 3.73 -5.66
C LEU A 24 -9.17 3.48 -7.17
N ARG A 25 -8.35 4.09 -8.03
CA ARG A 25 -8.40 3.84 -9.48
C ARG A 25 -8.06 2.38 -9.82
N GLU A 26 -7.01 1.84 -9.21
CA GLU A 26 -6.59 0.44 -9.36
C GLU A 26 -7.72 -0.51 -8.91
N ALA A 27 -8.31 -0.24 -7.74
CA ALA A 27 -9.43 -1.02 -7.22
C ALA A 27 -10.68 -0.96 -8.12
N ASP A 28 -11.06 0.23 -8.62
CA ASP A 28 -12.17 0.40 -9.55
C ASP A 28 -11.91 -0.31 -10.90
N ALA A 29 -10.64 -0.40 -11.31
CA ALA A 29 -10.22 -1.16 -12.48
C ALA A 29 -10.16 -2.69 -12.24
N GLY A 30 -10.34 -3.13 -10.99
CA GLY A 30 -10.19 -4.53 -10.59
C GLY A 30 -8.75 -5.02 -10.60
N ASP A 31 -7.77 -4.11 -10.49
CA ASP A 31 -6.33 -4.42 -10.46
C ASP A 31 -5.91 -4.95 -9.08
N PHE A 32 -6.49 -6.08 -8.71
CA PHE A 32 -6.11 -6.84 -7.53
C PHE A 32 -5.24 -8.03 -7.94
N ALA A 33 -4.32 -8.41 -7.06
CA ALA A 33 -3.61 -9.67 -7.21
C ALA A 33 -4.60 -10.85 -7.21
N SER A 34 -4.31 -11.84 -8.04
CA SER A 34 -5.02 -13.12 -8.01
C SER A 34 -4.69 -13.93 -6.76
N ASP A 35 -5.55 -14.89 -6.43
CA ASP A 35 -5.33 -15.80 -5.30
C ASP A 35 -3.97 -16.52 -5.41
N ASP A 36 -3.59 -16.95 -6.61
CA ASP A 36 -2.31 -17.62 -6.89
C ASP A 36 -1.10 -16.70 -6.61
N GLU A 37 -1.19 -15.41 -6.96
CA GLU A 37 -0.12 -14.43 -6.70
C GLU A 37 0.02 -14.12 -5.21
N VAL A 38 -1.11 -14.05 -4.51
CA VAL A 38 -1.15 -13.91 -3.05
C VAL A 38 -0.50 -15.12 -2.39
N GLU A 39 -0.89 -16.34 -2.79
CA GLU A 39 -0.33 -17.59 -2.26
C GLU A 39 1.18 -17.69 -2.54
N ALA A 40 1.63 -17.37 -3.75
CA ALA A 40 3.05 -17.36 -4.11
C ALA A 40 3.86 -16.39 -3.24
N THR A 41 3.29 -15.22 -2.91
CA THR A 41 3.92 -14.23 -2.04
C THR A 41 4.06 -14.77 -0.60
N PHE A 42 3.01 -15.39 -0.06
CA PHE A 42 3.06 -16.02 1.26
C PHE A 42 4.00 -17.22 1.30
N ASN A 43 4.06 -18.04 0.25
CA ASN A 43 5.02 -19.14 0.18
C ASN A 43 6.47 -18.65 0.16
N ARG A 44 6.72 -17.50 -0.46
CA ARG A 44 8.06 -16.91 -0.58
C ARG A 44 8.52 -16.18 0.68
N TYR A 45 7.63 -15.46 1.35
CA TYR A 45 7.97 -14.52 2.43
C TYR A 45 7.23 -14.74 3.74
N GLY A 46 6.22 -15.62 3.75
CA GLY A 46 5.43 -15.95 4.91
C GLY A 46 6.28 -16.60 6.00
N ASN A 47 5.92 -16.31 7.24
CA ASN A 47 6.53 -16.96 8.39
C ASN A 47 5.94 -18.37 8.55
N ALA A 48 6.79 -19.40 8.59
CA ALA A 48 6.36 -20.78 8.82
C ALA A 48 5.56 -20.98 10.11
N ALA A 49 5.68 -20.09 11.10
CA ALA A 49 4.92 -20.13 12.34
C ALA A 49 3.53 -19.47 12.27
N ASN A 50 3.18 -18.81 11.15
CA ASN A 50 1.87 -18.19 10.95
C ASN A 50 1.44 -18.41 9.48
N PRO A 51 1.01 -19.63 9.13
CA PRO A 51 0.47 -19.90 7.81
C PRO A 51 -0.82 -19.10 7.61
N HIS A 52 -1.07 -18.68 6.37
CA HIS A 52 -2.35 -18.12 5.98
C HIS A 52 -3.46 -19.18 6.23
N PRO A 53 -4.62 -18.83 6.81
CA PRO A 53 -5.75 -19.76 6.92
C PRO A 53 -6.26 -20.19 5.55
#